data_AF-A0A2H6KBG0-F1
#
_entry.id   AF-A0A2H6KBG0-F1
#
_cell.length_a   1.000
_cell.length_b   1.000
_cell.length_c   1.000
_cell.angle_alpha   90.00
_cell.angle_beta   90.00
_cell.angle_gamma   90.00
#
_symmetry.space_group_name_H-M   'P 1'
#
loop_
_entity.id
_entity.type
_entity.pdbx_description
1 polymer ?
#
loop_
_entity_poly.entity_id
_entity_poly.type
_entity_poly.pdbx_seq_one_letter_code
_entity_poly.pdbx_strand_id
1 'polypeptide(L)'
;MAKQQVENFVGDALKAVVEMDSDLKRDLRAVKDKIKGGITEVIKQLHVYELSDKVTQDLGTLKQKIKRLGDDGEVNGLVSGQLAELNDQKTDLDRLAGNTGRIKTEMDNLTTHFEREIKTPLNERVKAVDSAIETLGGKFKELNSDEQKKLEKIFEHIKDRVAAIKGTAGNGSWDNSGGQGLEGIKSKVESYFNNFTGSNGTMFNQIVKGWIEETILPYNGALLRMLGKSPAYKKDGDSNITNVANAFKEQLENDATAAGKKVVDGNNGADGDAQKIHAYVNAVKQGCDAFADALDKKLHNNGFSGIYSEVKQKMQDNSFKPTKCICESVGCANCGWNSHGTDCKEKAFLAAVLCTLSSVSRQVGNELNSVLLAGEKENSIAGILDAVYEKTREFHNQLDQATTPDPPTDPPESPAQAVDGKLEAVRDFVGKDKLTGIF
;
A
#
# COMPACT_ATOMS: atom_id res chain seq x y z
N MET A 1 10.29 -3.09 5.18
CA MET A 1 10.30 -1.73 5.75
C MET A 1 9.19 -0.87 5.18
N ALA A 2 9.13 -0.59 3.86
CA ALA A 2 8.09 0.27 3.27
C ALA A 2 6.63 -0.12 3.63
N LYS A 3 6.30 -1.43 3.69
CA LYS A 3 4.98 -1.97 4.09
C LYS A 3 4.53 -1.56 5.49
N GLN A 4 5.35 -1.84 6.50
CA GLN A 4 5.08 -1.42 7.87
C GLN A 4 5.04 0.09 7.99
N GLN A 5 5.86 0.79 7.21
CA GLN A 5 5.90 2.24 7.24
C GLN A 5 4.61 2.86 6.71
N VAL A 6 4.07 2.34 5.60
CA VAL A 6 2.78 2.81 5.05
C VAL A 6 1.60 2.41 5.93
N GLU A 7 1.56 1.17 6.44
CA GLU A 7 0.51 0.74 7.39
C GLU A 7 0.53 1.60 8.67
N ASN A 8 1.73 1.92 9.17
CA ASN A 8 1.89 2.83 10.30
C ASN A 8 1.42 4.24 9.94
N PHE A 9 1.81 4.79 8.78
CA PHE A 9 1.36 6.13 8.37
C PHE A 9 -0.15 6.22 8.17
N VAL A 10 -0.80 5.19 7.62
CA VAL A 10 -2.26 5.14 7.50
C VAL A 10 -2.90 5.04 8.89
N GLY A 11 -2.36 4.22 9.78
CA GLY A 11 -2.82 4.10 11.16
C GLY A 11 -2.69 5.42 11.93
N ASP A 12 -1.55 6.10 11.80
CA ASP A 12 -1.26 7.39 12.41
C ASP A 12 -2.19 8.48 11.86
N ALA A 13 -2.43 8.50 10.54
CA ALA A 13 -3.39 9.42 9.92
C ALA A 13 -4.82 9.17 10.41
N LEU A 14 -5.27 7.92 10.46
CA LEU A 14 -6.61 7.57 10.96
C LEU A 14 -6.77 7.98 12.44
N LYS A 15 -5.73 7.75 13.24
CA LYS A 15 -5.69 8.18 14.64
C LYS A 15 -5.73 9.70 14.76
N ALA A 16 -4.99 10.42 13.92
CA ALA A 16 -5.04 11.88 13.87
C ALA A 16 -6.44 12.41 13.52
N VAL A 17 -7.15 11.76 12.58
CA VAL A 17 -8.55 12.11 12.27
C VAL A 17 -9.48 11.90 13.46
N VAL A 18 -9.32 10.80 14.20
CA VAL A 18 -10.12 10.51 15.42
C VAL A 18 -9.81 11.51 16.54
N GLU A 19 -8.54 11.87 16.70
CA GLU A 19 -8.11 12.89 17.65
C GLU A 19 -8.66 14.27 17.27
N MET A 20 -8.65 14.63 15.99
CA MET A 20 -9.26 15.85 15.46
C MET A 20 -10.78 15.91 15.72
N ASP A 21 -11.53 14.84 15.49
CA ASP A 21 -12.98 14.78 15.79
C ASP A 21 -13.24 14.94 17.30
N SER A 22 -12.40 14.32 18.13
CA SER A 22 -12.50 14.42 19.58
C SER A 22 -12.21 15.83 20.09
N ASP A 23 -11.17 16.47 19.55
CA ASP A 23 -10.81 17.85 19.87
C ASP A 23 -11.90 18.82 19.42
N LEU A 24 -12.45 18.65 18.21
CA LEU A 24 -13.55 19.46 17.70
C LEU A 24 -14.79 19.39 18.61
N LYS A 25 -15.16 18.18 19.07
CA LYS A 25 -16.28 18.00 20.02
C LYS A 25 -16.01 18.66 21.36
N ARG A 26 -14.79 18.58 21.87
CA ARG A 26 -14.39 19.24 23.13
C ARG A 26 -14.48 20.76 23.00
N ASP A 27 -14.00 21.31 21.89
CA ASP A 27 -14.02 22.74 21.62
C ASP A 27 -15.46 23.27 21.46
N LEU A 28 -16.32 22.54 20.73
CA LEU A 28 -17.75 22.87 20.61
C LEU A 28 -18.46 22.89 21.98
N ARG A 29 -18.13 21.94 22.86
CA ARG A 29 -18.66 21.93 24.24
C ARG A 29 -18.15 23.13 25.04
N ALA A 30 -16.87 23.46 24.92
CA ALA A 30 -16.28 24.61 25.61
C ALA A 30 -16.90 25.94 25.16
N VAL A 31 -17.17 26.10 23.86
CA VAL A 31 -17.89 27.27 23.33
C VAL A 31 -19.31 27.35 23.90
N LYS A 32 -20.04 26.24 23.90
CA LYS A 32 -21.39 26.17 24.50
C LYS A 32 -21.39 26.59 25.97
N ASP A 33 -20.45 26.08 26.76
CA ASP A 33 -20.38 26.38 28.19
C ASP A 33 -19.98 27.84 28.45
N LYS A 34 -19.11 28.43 27.60
CA LYS A 34 -18.77 29.87 27.67
C LYS A 34 -19.92 30.77 27.29
N ILE A 35 -20.69 30.45 26.25
CA ILE A 35 -21.88 31.23 25.88
C ILE A 35 -22.86 31.26 27.06
N LYS A 36 -23.09 30.11 27.71
CA LYS A 36 -23.90 30.05 28.94
C LYS A 36 -23.32 30.92 30.06
N GLY A 37 -21.99 30.89 30.24
CA GLY A 37 -21.28 31.72 31.21
C GLY A 37 -21.46 33.22 30.95
N GLY A 38 -21.20 33.67 29.73
CA GLY A 38 -21.36 35.08 29.34
C GLY A 38 -22.79 35.58 29.52
N ILE A 39 -23.80 34.79 29.11
CA ILE A 39 -25.22 35.11 29.36
C ILE A 39 -25.49 35.26 30.87
N THR A 40 -24.95 34.35 31.68
CA THR A 40 -25.11 34.41 33.15
C THR A 40 -24.43 35.65 33.75
N GLU A 41 -23.26 36.02 33.25
CA GLU A 41 -22.51 37.20 33.68
C GLU A 41 -23.27 38.49 33.37
N VAL A 42 -23.81 38.62 32.15
CA VAL A 42 -24.62 39.77 31.74
C VAL A 42 -25.90 39.88 32.58
N ILE A 43 -26.59 38.77 32.85
CA ILE A 43 -27.77 38.74 33.74
C ILE A 43 -27.41 39.26 35.14
N LYS A 44 -26.23 38.90 35.67
CA LYS A 44 -25.74 39.41 36.96
C LYS A 44 -25.37 40.89 36.90
N GLN A 45 -24.61 41.32 35.90
CA GLN A 45 -24.16 42.72 35.75
C GLN A 45 -25.32 43.69 35.57
N LEU A 46 -26.35 43.29 34.82
CA LEU A 46 -27.59 44.07 34.68
C LEU A 46 -28.48 43.97 35.94
N HIS A 47 -28.02 43.30 37.00
CA HIS A 47 -28.75 43.07 38.24
C HIS A 47 -30.15 42.50 38.00
N VAL A 48 -30.33 41.69 36.95
CA VAL A 48 -31.66 41.18 36.55
C VAL A 48 -32.28 40.34 37.65
N TYR A 49 -31.45 39.56 38.37
CA TYR A 49 -31.89 38.80 39.54
C TYR A 49 -32.34 39.68 40.71
N GLU A 50 -31.74 40.86 40.87
CA GLU A 50 -32.00 41.79 41.98
C GLU A 50 -33.04 42.87 41.63
N LEU A 51 -33.49 42.91 40.36
CA LEU A 51 -34.40 43.94 39.86
C LEU A 51 -35.72 43.95 40.64
N SER A 52 -36.22 42.75 40.98
CA SER A 52 -37.38 42.55 41.86
C SER A 52 -37.23 43.28 43.20
N ASP A 53 -36.08 43.10 43.84
CA ASP A 53 -35.83 43.61 45.18
C ASP A 53 -35.62 45.12 45.17
N LYS A 54 -34.90 45.63 44.16
CA LYS A 54 -34.73 47.09 43.94
C LYS A 54 -36.08 47.76 43.67
N VAL A 55 -36.90 47.22 42.78
CA VAL A 55 -38.25 47.73 42.51
C VAL A 55 -39.12 47.70 43.77
N THR A 56 -39.05 46.62 44.56
CA THR A 56 -39.79 46.50 45.82
C THR A 56 -39.33 47.53 46.86
N GLN A 57 -38.03 47.76 46.97
CA GLN A 57 -37.45 48.75 47.87
C GLN A 57 -37.83 50.17 47.48
N ASP A 58 -37.80 50.50 46.18
CA ASP A 58 -38.19 51.80 45.65
C ASP A 58 -39.70 52.04 45.84
N LEU A 59 -40.53 51.05 45.53
CA LEU A 59 -41.98 51.11 45.80
C LEU A 59 -42.30 51.21 47.29
N GLY A 60 -41.53 50.53 48.15
CA GLY A 60 -41.64 50.62 49.61
C GLY A 60 -41.28 52.01 50.12
N THR A 61 -40.18 52.59 49.62
CA THR A 61 -39.74 53.95 49.92
C THR A 61 -40.77 54.97 49.45
N LEU A 62 -41.31 54.80 48.24
CA LEU A 62 -42.38 55.62 47.70
C LEU A 62 -43.63 55.57 48.58
N LYS A 63 -44.06 54.36 48.98
CA LYS A 63 -45.21 54.17 49.88
C LYS A 63 -45.01 54.86 51.22
N GLN A 64 -43.80 54.81 51.80
CA GLN A 64 -43.48 55.51 53.04
C GLN A 64 -43.50 57.03 52.88
N LYS A 65 -42.94 57.55 51.77
CA LYS A 65 -42.99 58.99 51.44
C LYS A 65 -44.44 59.47 51.29
N ILE A 66 -45.29 58.73 50.57
CA ILE A 66 -46.74 59.01 50.43
C ILE A 66 -47.44 58.98 51.78
N LYS A 67 -47.14 58.00 52.64
CA LYS A 67 -47.75 57.91 53.97
C LYS A 67 -47.44 59.12 54.85
N ARG A 68 -46.18 59.58 54.87
CA ARG A 68 -45.76 60.78 55.62
C ARG A 68 -46.47 62.05 55.16
N LEU A 69 -46.81 62.14 53.87
CA LEU A 69 -47.56 63.27 53.32
C LEU A 69 -49.05 63.27 53.70
N GLY A 70 -49.59 62.14 54.15
CA GLY A 70 -50.96 62.05 54.67
C GLY A 70 -51.07 62.43 56.15
N ASP A 71 -49.96 62.41 56.89
CA ASP A 71 -49.93 62.67 58.35
C ASP A 71 -49.71 64.17 58.68
N ASP A 72 -49.13 64.96 57.77
CA ASP A 72 -48.96 66.42 57.91
C ASP A 72 -50.03 67.17 57.09
N GLY A 73 -51.03 67.73 57.79
CA GLY A 73 -52.31 68.23 57.25
C GLY A 73 -52.34 69.46 56.32
N GLU A 74 -51.32 69.70 55.48
CA GLU A 74 -51.35 70.71 54.41
C GLU A 74 -50.86 70.11 53.07
N VAL A 75 -51.80 69.67 52.23
CA VAL A 75 -51.48 68.80 51.06
C VAL A 75 -51.46 69.54 49.72
N ASN A 76 -51.68 70.85 49.65
CA ASN A 76 -51.69 71.58 48.37
C ASN A 76 -50.38 72.35 48.12
N GLY A 77 -49.32 71.62 47.74
CA GLY A 77 -48.12 72.22 47.14
C GLY A 77 -46.79 71.49 47.37
N LEU A 78 -46.72 70.59 48.36
CA LEU A 78 -45.43 70.06 48.85
C LEU A 78 -44.88 68.82 48.13
N VAL A 79 -45.69 68.14 47.29
CA VAL A 79 -45.31 66.83 46.68
C VAL A 79 -44.96 66.89 45.21
N SER A 80 -45.14 68.04 44.58
CA SER A 80 -44.90 68.20 43.13
C SER A 80 -43.45 67.89 42.76
N GLY A 81 -42.48 68.27 43.62
CA GLY A 81 -41.06 67.98 43.43
C GLY A 81 -40.74 66.49 43.47
N GLN A 82 -41.19 65.76 44.49
CA GLN A 82 -40.92 64.32 44.62
C GLN A 82 -41.70 63.49 43.58
N LEU A 83 -42.90 63.93 43.17
CA LEU A 83 -43.62 63.29 42.06
C LEU A 83 -42.91 63.53 40.72
N ALA A 84 -42.36 64.72 40.50
CA ALA A 84 -41.55 65.01 39.31
C ALA A 84 -40.29 64.13 39.28
N GLU A 85 -39.55 64.06 40.39
CA GLU A 85 -38.33 63.27 40.51
C GLU A 85 -38.59 61.76 40.34
N LEU A 86 -39.71 61.25 40.86
CA LEU A 86 -40.16 59.87 40.63
C LEU A 86 -40.56 59.64 39.17
N ASN A 87 -41.21 60.61 38.54
CA ASN A 87 -41.61 60.51 37.16
C ASN A 87 -40.38 60.52 36.22
N ASP A 88 -39.34 61.28 36.56
CA ASP A 88 -38.05 61.29 35.86
C ASP A 88 -37.35 59.93 35.99
N GLN A 89 -37.24 59.39 37.21
CA GLN A 89 -36.69 58.05 37.47
C GLN A 89 -37.46 56.95 36.73
N LYS A 90 -38.79 57.03 36.73
CA LYS A 90 -39.64 56.11 35.96
C LYS A 90 -39.37 56.22 34.46
N THR A 91 -39.19 57.43 33.94
CA THR A 91 -38.86 57.66 32.53
C THR A 91 -37.52 57.03 32.16
N ASP A 92 -36.50 57.13 33.02
CA ASP A 92 -35.21 56.46 32.84
C ASP A 92 -35.33 54.93 32.88
N LEU A 93 -36.12 54.40 33.83
CA LEU A 93 -36.40 52.97 33.91
C LEU A 93 -37.16 52.46 32.68
N ASP A 94 -38.16 53.19 32.21
CA ASP A 94 -38.93 52.85 31.00
C ASP A 94 -38.04 52.92 29.75
N ARG A 95 -37.07 53.85 29.70
CA ARG A 95 -36.06 53.92 28.62
C ARG A 95 -35.06 52.76 28.66
N LEU A 96 -34.75 52.24 29.84
CA LEU A 96 -33.83 51.10 29.98
C LEU A 96 -34.53 49.76 29.79
N ALA A 97 -35.64 49.53 30.49
CA ALA A 97 -36.29 48.25 30.70
C ALA A 97 -37.78 48.21 30.30
N GLY A 98 -38.36 49.34 29.90
CA GLY A 98 -39.73 49.39 29.39
C GLY A 98 -39.91 48.61 28.08
N ASN A 99 -41.15 48.56 27.56
CA ASN A 99 -41.46 47.76 26.36
C ASN A 99 -40.72 48.20 25.09
N THR A 100 -40.23 49.44 25.04
CA THR A 100 -39.36 49.99 24.00
C THR A 100 -37.98 50.38 24.55
N GLY A 101 -37.64 49.85 25.72
CA GLY A 101 -36.39 50.15 26.42
C GLY A 101 -35.21 49.38 25.83
N ARG A 102 -34.00 49.89 26.06
CA ARG A 102 -32.75 49.34 25.48
C ARG A 102 -32.58 47.84 25.71
N ILE A 103 -32.89 47.33 26.91
CA ILE A 103 -32.71 45.90 27.24
C ILE A 103 -33.57 45.02 26.32
N LYS A 104 -34.82 45.42 26.05
CA LYS A 104 -35.72 44.66 25.19
C LYS A 104 -35.27 44.73 23.74
N THR A 105 -34.88 45.92 23.27
CA THR A 105 -34.31 46.09 21.93
C THR A 105 -33.04 45.25 21.70
N GLU A 106 -32.11 45.22 22.66
CA GLU A 106 -30.91 44.40 22.55
C GLU A 106 -31.21 42.90 22.64
N MET A 107 -32.18 42.48 23.47
CA MET A 107 -32.65 41.09 23.50
C MET A 107 -33.29 40.67 22.17
N ASP A 108 -34.12 41.53 21.58
CA ASP A 108 -34.75 41.27 20.29
C ASP A 108 -33.68 41.20 19.17
N ASN A 109 -32.61 42.01 19.27
CA ASN A 109 -31.48 42.00 18.35
C ASN A 109 -30.51 40.81 18.55
N LEU A 110 -30.59 40.10 19.68
CA LEU A 110 -29.65 39.03 20.02
C LEU A 110 -29.64 37.90 18.99
N THR A 111 -30.82 37.61 18.40
CA THR A 111 -30.94 36.66 17.28
C THR A 111 -30.22 37.18 16.04
N THR A 112 -30.42 38.46 15.70
CA THR A 112 -29.76 39.10 14.55
C THR A 112 -28.25 39.11 14.72
N HIS A 113 -27.75 39.42 15.92
CA HIS A 113 -26.32 39.37 16.24
C HIS A 113 -25.77 37.94 16.14
N PHE A 114 -26.46 36.95 16.68
CA PHE A 114 -26.04 35.55 16.55
C PHE A 114 -25.98 35.07 15.10
N GLU A 115 -27.01 35.39 14.30
CA GLU A 115 -27.06 35.04 12.88
C GLU A 115 -25.91 35.70 12.10
N ARG A 116 -25.66 36.99 12.36
CA ARG A 116 -24.70 37.81 11.61
C ARG A 116 -23.25 37.57 12.02
N GLU A 117 -22.97 37.50 13.32
CA GLU A 117 -21.60 37.47 13.84
C GLU A 117 -21.08 36.05 14.03
N ILE A 118 -21.97 35.05 14.18
CA ILE A 118 -21.56 33.66 14.47
C ILE A 118 -22.01 32.70 13.38
N LYS A 119 -23.32 32.56 13.17
CA LYS A 119 -23.84 31.48 12.32
C LYS A 119 -23.47 31.67 10.86
N THR A 120 -23.61 32.88 10.32
CA THR A 120 -23.28 33.17 8.91
C THR A 120 -21.79 32.98 8.65
N PRO A 121 -20.87 33.61 9.42
CA PRO A 121 -19.44 33.46 9.19
C PRO A 121 -18.92 32.04 9.44
N LEU A 122 -19.53 31.29 10.37
CA LEU A 122 -19.19 29.88 10.59
C LEU A 122 -19.64 29.01 9.42
N ASN A 123 -20.88 29.18 8.94
CA ASN A 123 -21.41 28.42 7.81
C ASN A 123 -20.58 28.66 6.53
N GLU A 124 -20.15 29.89 6.29
CA GLU A 124 -19.28 30.22 5.15
C GLU A 124 -17.93 29.50 5.23
N ARG A 125 -17.31 29.45 6.42
CA ARG A 125 -16.04 28.74 6.63
C ARG A 125 -16.20 27.23 6.49
N VAL A 126 -17.29 26.65 7.01
CA VAL A 126 -17.58 25.22 6.84
C VAL A 126 -17.80 24.87 5.36
N LYS A 127 -18.56 25.69 4.61
CA LYS A 127 -18.71 25.51 3.16
C LYS A 127 -17.38 25.58 2.42
N ALA A 128 -16.46 26.46 2.84
CA ALA A 128 -15.12 26.54 2.26
C ALA A 128 -14.32 25.25 2.50
N VAL A 129 -14.48 24.60 3.66
CA VAL A 129 -13.91 23.26 3.93
C VAL A 129 -14.50 22.23 2.96
N ASP A 130 -15.83 22.18 2.81
CA ASP A 130 -16.49 21.22 1.91
C ASP A 130 -15.99 21.38 0.45
N SER A 131 -15.84 22.62 -0.03
CA SER A 131 -15.29 22.90 -1.37
C SER A 131 -13.81 22.52 -1.51
N ALA A 132 -13.01 22.71 -0.45
CA ALA A 132 -11.61 22.28 -0.46
C ALA A 132 -11.51 20.74 -0.50
N ILE A 133 -12.36 20.03 0.25
CA ILE A 133 -12.44 18.57 0.21
C ILE A 133 -12.87 18.08 -1.17
N GLU A 134 -13.88 18.70 -1.79
CA GLU A 134 -14.30 18.38 -3.16
C GLU A 134 -13.15 18.55 -4.17
N THR A 135 -12.37 19.62 -4.04
CA THR A 135 -11.20 19.88 -4.90
C THR A 135 -10.11 18.82 -4.71
N LEU A 136 -9.84 18.42 -3.47
CA LEU A 136 -8.92 17.32 -3.14
C LEU A 136 -9.43 15.99 -3.71
N GLY A 137 -10.70 15.66 -3.47
CA GLY A 137 -11.34 14.44 -3.95
C GLY A 137 -11.36 14.35 -5.48
N GLY A 138 -11.52 15.48 -6.17
CA GLY A 138 -11.48 15.56 -7.64
C GLY A 138 -10.17 15.10 -8.27
N LYS A 139 -9.07 14.97 -7.49
CA LYS A 139 -7.81 14.39 -7.97
C LYS A 139 -7.85 12.86 -8.08
N PHE A 140 -8.79 12.22 -7.39
CA PHE A 140 -9.01 10.77 -7.39
C PHE A 140 -10.13 10.42 -8.38
N LYS A 141 -9.77 10.22 -9.65
CA LYS A 141 -10.70 10.09 -10.79
C LYS A 141 -11.69 8.93 -10.71
N GLU A 142 -11.43 7.99 -9.82
CA GLU A 142 -12.17 6.75 -9.68
C GLU A 142 -13.25 6.84 -8.60
N LEU A 143 -13.24 7.93 -7.82
CA LEU A 143 -14.32 8.31 -6.92
C LEU A 143 -15.44 9.00 -7.70
N ASN A 144 -16.68 8.71 -7.35
CA ASN A 144 -17.83 9.46 -7.88
C ASN A 144 -17.97 10.84 -7.19
N SER A 145 -18.80 11.71 -7.74
CA SER A 145 -18.98 13.10 -7.26
C SER A 145 -19.35 13.20 -5.76
N ASP A 146 -20.14 12.26 -5.24
CA ASP A 146 -20.53 12.26 -3.83
C ASP A 146 -19.40 11.76 -2.91
N GLU A 147 -18.57 10.85 -3.41
CA GLU A 147 -17.40 10.31 -2.71
C GLU A 147 -16.25 11.31 -2.65
N GLN A 148 -16.06 12.10 -3.71
CA GLN A 148 -15.03 13.15 -3.78
C GLN A 148 -15.21 14.21 -2.67
N LYS A 149 -16.41 14.34 -2.12
CA LYS A 149 -16.74 15.30 -1.05
C LYS A 149 -16.49 14.77 0.37
N LYS A 150 -15.99 13.54 0.50
CA LYS A 150 -15.85 12.85 1.78
C LYS A 150 -14.41 12.43 1.99
N LEU A 151 -13.73 13.02 2.97
CA LEU A 151 -12.38 12.63 3.37
C LEU A 151 -12.27 11.13 3.66
N GLU A 152 -13.27 10.55 4.33
CA GLU A 152 -13.35 9.10 4.58
C GLU A 152 -13.22 8.30 3.27
N LYS A 153 -13.94 8.69 2.21
CA LYS A 153 -13.92 7.98 0.92
C LYS A 153 -12.60 8.17 0.18
N ILE A 154 -11.98 9.35 0.30
CA ILE A 154 -10.64 9.60 -0.24
C ILE A 154 -9.61 8.69 0.44
N PHE A 155 -9.65 8.56 1.76
CA PHE A 155 -8.73 7.67 2.48
C PHE A 155 -9.01 6.18 2.23
N GLU A 156 -10.28 5.77 2.13
CA GLU A 156 -10.65 4.41 1.71
C GLU A 156 -10.09 4.10 0.32
N HIS A 157 -10.23 5.03 -0.63
CA HIS A 157 -9.68 4.86 -1.97
C HIS A 157 -8.16 4.69 -1.98
N ILE A 158 -7.44 5.55 -1.24
CA ILE A 158 -5.97 5.44 -1.07
C ILE A 158 -5.60 4.06 -0.50
N LYS A 159 -6.31 3.62 0.54
CA LYS A 159 -6.10 2.32 1.18
C LYS A 159 -6.32 1.17 0.20
N ASP A 160 -7.38 1.21 -0.60
CA ASP A 160 -7.71 0.17 -1.56
C ASP A 160 -6.69 0.11 -2.69
N ARG A 161 -6.20 1.26 -3.17
CA ARG A 161 -5.12 1.32 -4.18
C ARG A 161 -3.81 0.74 -3.66
N VAL A 162 -3.44 1.09 -2.43
CA VAL A 162 -2.26 0.50 -1.76
C VAL A 162 -2.43 -1.01 -1.58
N ALA A 163 -3.63 -1.47 -1.18
CA ALA A 163 -3.92 -2.89 -1.05
C ALA A 163 -3.83 -3.62 -2.40
N ALA A 164 -4.29 -3.02 -3.49
CA ALA A 164 -4.21 -3.58 -4.84
C ALA A 164 -2.77 -3.67 -5.37
N ILE A 165 -1.91 -2.69 -5.05
CA ILE A 165 -0.47 -2.71 -5.37
C ILE A 165 0.23 -3.82 -4.58
N LYS A 166 -0.08 -3.94 -3.27
CA LYS A 166 0.41 -5.03 -2.42
C LYS A 166 -0.03 -6.39 -2.97
N GLY A 167 -1.31 -6.52 -3.32
CA GLY A 167 -1.92 -7.73 -3.85
C GLY A 167 -1.92 -8.90 -2.86
N THR A 168 -2.02 -10.11 -3.40
CA THR A 168 -2.14 -11.35 -2.64
C THR A 168 -1.06 -12.34 -3.07
N ALA A 169 -0.54 -13.11 -2.11
CA ALA A 169 0.33 -14.23 -2.43
C ALA A 169 -0.45 -15.28 -3.24
N GLY A 170 0.23 -15.93 -4.18
CA GLY A 170 -0.33 -17.07 -4.89
C GLY A 170 -0.30 -18.34 -4.04
N ASN A 171 -0.85 -19.41 -4.62
CA ASN A 171 -0.91 -20.75 -4.01
C ASN A 171 0.47 -21.45 -3.84
N GLY A 172 1.58 -20.82 -4.24
CA GLY A 172 2.93 -21.39 -4.15
C GLY A 172 3.24 -22.49 -5.17
N SER A 173 2.38 -22.72 -6.19
CA SER A 173 2.69 -23.64 -7.30
C SER A 173 3.52 -22.96 -8.38
N TRP A 174 4.02 -23.73 -9.36
CA TRP A 174 4.80 -23.19 -10.48
C TRP A 174 4.04 -22.12 -11.27
N ASP A 175 2.73 -22.29 -11.49
CA ASP A 175 1.87 -21.31 -12.14
C ASP A 175 1.47 -20.13 -11.24
N ASN A 176 1.64 -20.26 -9.92
CA ASN A 176 1.37 -19.24 -8.89
C ASN A 176 -0.04 -18.66 -8.99
N SER A 177 -1.03 -19.55 -9.13
CA SER A 177 -2.43 -19.17 -9.32
C SER A 177 -2.93 -18.34 -8.13
N GLY A 178 -3.68 -17.27 -8.44
CA GLY A 178 -4.18 -16.31 -7.45
C GLY A 178 -3.16 -15.29 -6.95
N GLY A 179 -1.89 -15.36 -7.40
CA GLY A 179 -0.87 -14.38 -7.05
C GLY A 179 -1.06 -13.05 -7.77
N GLN A 180 -1.14 -11.96 -7.02
CA GLN A 180 -1.32 -10.60 -7.55
C GLN A 180 -0.42 -9.62 -6.83
N GLY A 181 -0.09 -8.51 -7.48
CA GLY A 181 0.69 -7.44 -6.86
C GLY A 181 2.10 -7.86 -6.44
N LEU A 182 2.69 -7.09 -5.53
CA LEU A 182 4.02 -7.37 -5.00
C LEU A 182 4.12 -8.71 -4.25
N GLU A 183 3.07 -9.10 -3.51
CA GLU A 183 3.05 -10.40 -2.81
C GLU A 183 2.96 -11.58 -3.81
N GLY A 184 2.29 -11.40 -4.95
CA GLY A 184 2.29 -12.38 -6.04
C GLY A 184 3.66 -12.59 -6.69
N ILE A 185 4.42 -11.50 -6.89
CA ILE A 185 5.82 -11.59 -7.37
C ILE A 185 6.66 -12.37 -6.36
N LYS A 186 6.57 -12.00 -5.08
CA LYS A 186 7.30 -12.66 -3.99
C LYS A 186 7.01 -14.16 -3.95
N SER A 187 5.73 -14.56 -3.95
CA SER A 187 5.34 -15.97 -3.92
C SER A 187 5.79 -16.74 -5.16
N LYS A 188 5.85 -16.08 -6.34
CA LYS A 188 6.37 -16.70 -7.57
C LYS A 188 7.86 -16.99 -7.47
N VAL A 189 8.66 -16.03 -7.00
CA VAL A 189 10.11 -16.21 -6.81
C VAL A 189 10.37 -17.30 -5.77
N GLU A 190 9.61 -17.28 -4.66
CA GLU A 190 9.71 -18.29 -3.61
C GLU A 190 9.34 -19.69 -4.11
N SER A 191 8.23 -19.82 -4.86
CA SER A 191 7.84 -21.07 -5.53
C SER A 191 8.94 -21.57 -6.46
N TYR A 192 9.51 -20.69 -7.30
CA TYR A 192 10.62 -21.02 -8.17
C TYR A 192 11.80 -21.57 -7.38
N PHE A 193 12.26 -20.86 -6.34
CA PHE A 193 13.34 -21.31 -5.46
C PHE A 193 13.04 -22.66 -4.80
N ASN A 194 11.83 -22.84 -4.27
CA ASN A 194 11.41 -24.07 -3.60
C ASN A 194 11.41 -25.30 -4.53
N ASN A 195 11.22 -25.10 -5.83
CA ASN A 195 11.35 -26.19 -6.81
C ASN A 195 12.80 -26.70 -6.93
N PHE A 196 13.81 -25.90 -6.58
CA PHE A 196 15.22 -26.32 -6.60
C PHE A 196 15.70 -26.89 -5.26
N THR A 197 15.02 -26.62 -4.15
CA THR A 197 15.50 -27.00 -2.81
C THR A 197 15.01 -28.37 -2.37
N GLY A 198 13.70 -28.64 -2.35
CA GLY A 198 13.14 -29.90 -1.84
C GLY A 198 13.65 -30.35 -0.46
N SER A 199 13.21 -31.49 0.05
CA SER A 199 13.79 -32.07 1.26
C SER A 199 15.19 -32.63 0.92
N ASN A 200 16.24 -31.92 1.32
CA ASN A 200 17.68 -32.29 1.21
C ASN A 200 18.37 -32.06 -0.16
N GLY A 201 17.90 -31.15 -1.01
CA GLY A 201 18.55 -30.84 -2.30
C GLY A 201 18.27 -31.86 -3.41
N THR A 202 17.42 -32.85 -3.14
CA THR A 202 17.10 -33.96 -4.06
C THR A 202 16.25 -33.53 -5.26
N MET A 203 15.54 -32.40 -5.15
CA MET A 203 14.77 -31.87 -6.27
C MET A 203 15.63 -31.35 -7.41
N PHE A 204 16.84 -30.86 -7.12
CA PHE A 204 17.79 -30.46 -8.15
C PHE A 204 18.10 -31.64 -9.10
N ASN A 205 18.22 -32.86 -8.56
CA ASN A 205 18.44 -34.06 -9.39
C ASN A 205 17.23 -34.39 -10.29
N GLN A 206 16.01 -34.11 -9.83
CA GLN A 206 14.81 -34.25 -10.66
C GLN A 206 14.74 -33.19 -11.75
N ILE A 207 15.16 -31.96 -11.46
CA ILE A 207 15.29 -30.89 -12.46
C ILE A 207 16.30 -31.29 -13.53
N VAL A 208 17.46 -31.82 -13.14
CA VAL A 208 18.48 -32.32 -14.09
C VAL A 208 17.92 -33.42 -14.99
N LYS A 209 17.20 -34.41 -14.42
CA LYS A 209 16.49 -35.42 -15.21
C LYS A 209 15.51 -34.77 -16.18
N GLY A 210 14.71 -33.81 -15.70
CA GLY A 210 13.76 -33.04 -16.49
C GLY A 210 14.43 -32.36 -17.68
N TRP A 211 15.55 -31.65 -17.48
CA TRP A 211 16.29 -31.03 -18.58
C TRP A 211 16.69 -32.05 -19.65
N ILE A 212 17.12 -33.25 -19.26
CA ILE A 212 17.52 -34.29 -20.20
C ILE A 212 16.30 -34.84 -20.96
N GLU A 213 15.27 -35.26 -20.24
CA GLU A 213 14.09 -35.96 -20.76
C GLU A 213 13.12 -35.05 -21.52
N GLU A 214 12.93 -33.82 -21.03
CA GLU A 214 11.90 -32.90 -21.47
C GLU A 214 12.43 -31.81 -22.40
N THR A 215 13.75 -31.57 -22.42
CA THR A 215 14.33 -30.44 -23.18
C THR A 215 15.45 -30.88 -24.12
N ILE A 216 16.49 -31.51 -23.59
CA ILE A 216 17.73 -31.79 -24.34
C ILE A 216 17.51 -32.91 -25.36
N LEU A 217 17.09 -34.10 -24.94
CA LEU A 217 16.96 -35.24 -25.85
C LEU A 217 15.86 -35.07 -26.91
N PRO A 218 14.68 -34.50 -26.60
CA PRO A 218 13.63 -34.35 -27.61
C PRO A 218 13.86 -33.21 -28.59
N TYR A 219 14.58 -32.15 -28.21
CA TYR A 219 14.64 -30.91 -29.00
C TYR A 219 16.03 -30.48 -29.46
N ASN A 220 17.12 -31.07 -28.94
CA ASN A 220 18.46 -30.75 -29.42
C ASN A 220 18.74 -31.43 -30.77
N GLY A 221 18.77 -30.63 -31.85
CA GLY A 221 18.96 -31.12 -33.22
C GLY A 221 20.28 -31.86 -33.45
N ALA A 222 21.35 -31.50 -32.74
CA ALA A 222 22.64 -32.21 -32.85
C ALA A 222 22.54 -33.61 -32.26
N LEU A 223 21.94 -33.75 -31.06
CA LEU A 223 21.70 -35.04 -30.42
C LEU A 223 20.72 -35.91 -31.22
N LEU A 224 19.62 -35.33 -31.73
CA LEU A 224 18.69 -36.05 -32.62
C LEU A 224 19.40 -36.58 -33.86
N ARG A 225 20.29 -35.79 -34.47
CA ARG A 225 21.10 -36.22 -35.60
C ARG A 225 22.03 -37.39 -35.24
N MET A 226 22.64 -37.37 -34.05
CA MET A 226 23.46 -38.49 -33.55
C MET A 226 22.65 -39.77 -33.35
N LEU A 227 21.37 -39.64 -33.01
CA LEU A 227 20.42 -40.76 -32.92
C LEU A 227 19.86 -41.18 -34.28
N GLY A 228 20.11 -40.41 -35.34
CA GLY A 228 19.50 -40.64 -36.66
C GLY A 228 18.01 -40.28 -36.71
N LYS A 229 17.52 -39.50 -35.75
CA LYS A 229 16.15 -39.01 -35.67
C LYS A 229 16.02 -37.67 -36.43
N SER A 230 14.83 -37.41 -36.98
CA SER A 230 14.50 -36.16 -37.65
C SER A 230 14.18 -35.06 -36.62
N PRO A 231 14.41 -33.76 -36.91
CA PRO A 231 13.98 -32.65 -36.05
C PRO A 231 12.47 -32.60 -35.77
N ALA A 232 11.65 -33.25 -36.61
CA ALA A 232 10.20 -33.39 -36.41
C ALA A 232 9.81 -34.57 -35.48
N TYR A 233 10.76 -35.06 -34.68
CA TYR A 233 10.55 -36.17 -33.77
C TYR A 233 9.51 -35.81 -32.70
N LYS A 234 8.33 -36.46 -32.77
CA LYS A 234 7.27 -36.30 -31.77
C LYS A 234 7.57 -37.18 -30.56
N LYS A 235 7.42 -36.58 -29.37
CA LYS A 235 7.78 -37.08 -28.05
C LYS A 235 6.99 -38.32 -27.58
N ASP A 236 5.98 -38.78 -28.30
CA ASP A 236 5.00 -39.73 -27.77
C ASP A 236 5.63 -41.07 -27.33
N GLY A 237 5.80 -41.21 -26.02
CA GLY A 237 6.00 -42.49 -25.33
C GLY A 237 7.36 -43.17 -25.50
N ASP A 238 8.43 -42.47 -25.88
CA ASP A 238 9.75 -43.12 -26.03
C ASP A 238 10.39 -43.39 -24.65
N SER A 239 10.01 -44.53 -24.07
CA SER A 239 10.57 -45.08 -22.83
C SER A 239 12.10 -45.07 -22.80
N ASN A 240 12.75 -45.09 -23.96
CA ASN A 240 14.20 -45.05 -24.06
C ASN A 240 14.79 -43.69 -23.66
N ILE A 241 14.12 -42.57 -23.96
CA ILE A 241 14.56 -41.23 -23.53
C ILE A 241 14.51 -41.13 -22.00
N THR A 242 13.40 -41.56 -21.41
CA THR A 242 13.23 -41.62 -19.95
C THR A 242 14.30 -42.49 -19.29
N ASN A 243 14.62 -43.64 -19.88
CA ASN A 243 15.64 -44.56 -19.34
C ASN A 243 17.05 -43.97 -19.40
N VAL A 244 17.40 -43.28 -20.48
CA VAL A 244 18.68 -42.54 -20.57
C VAL A 244 18.73 -41.40 -19.56
N ALA A 245 17.64 -40.63 -19.42
CA ALA A 245 17.57 -39.56 -18.43
C ALA A 245 17.70 -40.09 -16.98
N ASN A 246 17.08 -41.24 -16.67
CA ASN A 246 17.25 -41.92 -15.39
C ASN A 246 18.70 -42.38 -15.17
N ALA A 247 19.36 -42.93 -16.19
CA ALA A 247 20.76 -43.33 -16.10
C ALA A 247 21.66 -42.13 -15.77
N PHE A 248 21.48 -40.99 -16.45
CA PHE A 248 22.21 -39.77 -16.10
C PHE A 248 21.87 -39.25 -14.72
N LYS A 249 20.59 -39.26 -14.32
CA LYS A 249 20.15 -38.85 -12.99
C LYS A 249 20.86 -39.63 -11.87
N GLU A 250 21.00 -40.94 -12.02
CA GLU A 250 21.72 -41.77 -11.06
C GLU A 250 23.22 -41.41 -11.04
N GLN A 251 23.84 -41.26 -12.21
CA GLN A 251 25.28 -40.94 -12.31
C GLN A 251 25.67 -39.54 -11.83
N LEU A 252 24.73 -38.61 -11.92
CA LEU A 252 24.93 -37.21 -11.55
C LEU A 252 24.31 -36.88 -10.19
N GLU A 253 23.75 -37.87 -9.48
CA GLU A 253 23.02 -37.64 -8.22
C GLU A 253 23.86 -36.89 -7.18
N ASN A 254 25.13 -37.25 -7.02
CA ASN A 254 26.03 -36.60 -6.08
C ASN A 254 26.29 -35.13 -6.45
N ASP A 255 26.54 -34.83 -7.73
CA ASP A 255 26.79 -33.46 -8.19
C ASP A 255 25.52 -32.62 -8.09
N ALA A 256 24.38 -33.18 -8.51
CA ALA A 256 23.08 -32.53 -8.45
C ALA A 256 22.65 -32.27 -6.99
N THR A 257 22.89 -33.21 -6.08
CA THR A 257 22.61 -33.04 -4.66
C THR A 257 23.52 -31.99 -4.03
N ALA A 258 24.81 -31.98 -4.37
CA ALA A 258 25.74 -30.95 -3.91
C ALA A 258 25.35 -29.55 -4.41
N ALA A 259 24.91 -29.44 -5.66
CA ALA A 259 24.35 -28.22 -6.23
C ALA A 259 23.07 -27.79 -5.50
N GLY A 260 22.12 -28.72 -5.29
CA GLY A 260 20.89 -28.47 -4.54
C GLY A 260 21.15 -28.00 -3.11
N LYS A 261 22.15 -28.56 -2.42
CA LYS A 261 22.58 -28.07 -1.09
C LYS A 261 23.06 -26.62 -1.15
N LYS A 262 23.82 -26.22 -2.17
CA LYS A 262 24.20 -24.80 -2.33
C LYS A 262 22.98 -23.88 -2.51
N VAL A 263 21.92 -24.35 -3.17
CA VAL A 263 20.67 -23.60 -3.27
C VAL A 263 20.01 -23.45 -1.90
N VAL A 264 19.95 -24.53 -1.11
CA VAL A 264 19.38 -24.50 0.25
C VAL A 264 20.20 -23.58 1.16
N ASP A 265 21.53 -23.71 1.13
CA ASP A 265 22.44 -22.99 2.02
C ASP A 265 22.58 -21.51 1.64
N GLY A 266 22.37 -21.17 0.36
CA GLY A 266 22.45 -19.79 -0.15
C GLY A 266 21.36 -18.86 0.38
N ASN A 267 20.36 -19.39 1.09
CA ASN A 267 19.31 -18.60 1.75
C ASN A 267 19.64 -18.21 3.20
N ASN A 268 20.76 -18.67 3.75
CA ASN A 268 21.11 -18.41 5.15
C ASN A 268 21.57 -16.95 5.34
N GLY A 269 20.69 -16.10 5.88
CA GLY A 269 21.05 -14.76 6.39
C GLY A 269 20.38 -13.57 5.71
N ALA A 270 19.39 -13.77 4.83
CA ALA A 270 18.63 -12.66 4.24
C ALA A 270 17.50 -12.18 5.16
N ASP A 271 17.61 -10.96 5.69
CA ASP A 271 16.59 -10.32 6.52
C ASP A 271 15.71 -9.37 5.70
N GLY A 272 14.45 -9.76 5.51
CA GLY A 272 13.44 -8.98 4.79
C GLY A 272 13.20 -9.42 3.34
N ASP A 273 12.03 -9.05 2.82
CA ASP A 273 11.46 -9.65 1.60
C ASP A 273 12.28 -9.39 0.32
N ALA A 274 12.83 -8.18 0.15
CA ALA A 274 13.66 -7.87 -1.02
C ALA A 274 15.00 -8.63 -0.98
N GLN A 275 15.61 -8.74 0.20
CA GLN A 275 16.84 -9.51 0.37
C GLN A 275 16.60 -10.99 0.12
N LYS A 276 15.43 -11.52 0.52
CA LYS A 276 15.05 -12.91 0.23
C LYS A 276 14.89 -13.18 -1.26
N ILE A 277 14.27 -12.29 -2.03
CA ILE A 277 14.16 -12.45 -3.49
C ILE A 277 15.55 -12.52 -4.13
N HIS A 278 16.45 -11.59 -3.79
CA HIS A 278 17.82 -11.61 -4.29
C HIS A 278 18.59 -12.85 -3.85
N ALA A 279 18.44 -13.27 -2.58
CA ALA A 279 19.06 -14.47 -2.05
C ALA A 279 18.56 -15.73 -2.78
N TYR A 280 17.26 -15.86 -2.99
CA TYR A 280 16.64 -16.97 -3.74
C TYR A 280 17.19 -17.07 -5.17
N VAL A 281 17.21 -15.96 -5.91
CA VAL A 281 17.73 -15.93 -7.29
C VAL A 281 19.22 -16.28 -7.31
N ASN A 282 20.02 -15.69 -6.43
CA ASN A 282 21.46 -15.95 -6.35
C ASN A 282 21.76 -17.39 -5.93
N ALA A 283 20.99 -17.95 -5.01
CA ALA A 283 21.16 -19.31 -4.54
C ALA A 283 20.91 -20.33 -5.66
N VAL A 284 19.83 -20.17 -6.45
CA VAL A 284 19.60 -21.03 -7.61
C VAL A 284 20.71 -20.87 -8.64
N LYS A 285 21.12 -19.64 -8.94
CA LYS A 285 22.27 -19.38 -9.83
C LYS A 285 23.52 -20.12 -9.38
N GLN A 286 23.89 -20.02 -8.10
CA GLN A 286 25.06 -20.68 -7.54
C GLN A 286 24.95 -22.21 -7.59
N GLY A 287 23.75 -22.77 -7.37
CA GLY A 287 23.49 -24.19 -7.55
C GLY A 287 23.72 -24.62 -9.00
N CYS A 288 23.15 -23.89 -9.95
CA CYS A 288 23.35 -24.13 -11.38
C CYS A 288 24.82 -24.00 -11.81
N ASP A 289 25.51 -22.94 -11.42
CA ASP A 289 26.93 -22.74 -11.74
C ASP A 289 27.79 -23.86 -11.15
N ALA A 290 27.52 -24.26 -9.90
CA ALA A 290 28.25 -25.35 -9.26
C ALA A 290 28.01 -26.71 -9.93
N PHE A 291 26.80 -26.97 -10.40
CA PHE A 291 26.49 -28.18 -11.16
C PHE A 291 27.22 -28.19 -12.50
N ALA A 292 27.16 -27.09 -13.25
CA ALA A 292 27.88 -26.94 -14.52
C ALA A 292 29.39 -27.11 -14.34
N ASP A 293 29.98 -26.48 -13.33
CA ASP A 293 31.41 -26.61 -13.01
C ASP A 293 31.80 -28.06 -12.67
N ALA A 294 30.92 -28.81 -12.00
CA ALA A 294 31.15 -30.22 -11.70
C ALA A 294 31.15 -31.07 -12.99
N LEU A 295 30.21 -30.81 -13.90
CA LEU A 295 30.16 -31.48 -15.21
C LEU A 295 31.39 -31.17 -16.06
N ASP A 296 31.79 -29.89 -16.14
CA ASP A 296 32.97 -29.45 -16.88
C ASP A 296 34.24 -30.13 -16.35
N LYS A 297 34.39 -30.22 -15.02
CA LYS A 297 35.51 -30.95 -14.39
C LYS A 297 35.51 -32.44 -14.76
N LYS A 298 34.35 -33.10 -14.76
CA LYS A 298 34.25 -34.51 -15.15
C LYS A 298 34.58 -34.72 -16.63
N LEU A 299 34.19 -33.78 -17.49
CA LEU A 299 34.54 -33.79 -18.92
C LEU A 299 36.05 -33.57 -19.15
N HIS A 300 36.72 -32.74 -18.35
CA HIS A 300 38.15 -32.44 -18.49
C HIS A 300 39.10 -33.45 -17.81
N ASN A 301 38.76 -34.00 -16.64
CA ASN A 301 39.72 -34.68 -15.75
C ASN A 301 39.57 -36.22 -15.69
N ASN A 302 39.46 -36.92 -16.83
CA ASN A 302 39.25 -38.39 -16.91
C ASN A 302 37.97 -38.94 -16.25
N GLY A 303 37.20 -38.12 -15.50
CA GLY A 303 35.96 -38.52 -14.82
C GLY A 303 34.83 -38.92 -15.75
N PHE A 304 34.89 -38.48 -17.01
CA PHE A 304 33.99 -38.91 -18.07
C PHE A 304 34.00 -40.43 -18.30
N SER A 305 35.13 -41.11 -18.05
CA SER A 305 35.25 -42.56 -18.27
C SER A 305 34.30 -43.38 -17.38
N GLY A 306 34.10 -42.97 -16.12
CA GLY A 306 33.19 -43.64 -15.17
C GLY A 306 31.72 -43.42 -15.54
N ILE A 307 31.33 -42.17 -15.82
CA ILE A 307 29.97 -41.87 -16.32
C ILE A 307 29.70 -42.62 -17.62
N TYR A 308 30.68 -42.64 -18.53
CA TYR A 308 30.58 -43.33 -19.80
C TYR A 308 30.26 -44.81 -19.63
N SER A 309 31.00 -45.56 -18.81
CA SER A 309 30.75 -46.99 -18.61
C SER A 309 29.35 -47.29 -18.07
N GLU A 310 28.88 -46.51 -17.11
CA GLU A 310 27.62 -46.79 -16.41
C GLU A 310 26.39 -46.35 -17.23
N VAL A 311 26.45 -45.18 -17.88
CA VAL A 311 25.35 -44.74 -18.76
C VAL A 311 25.31 -45.57 -20.04
N LYS A 312 26.47 -45.96 -20.60
CA LYS A 312 26.56 -46.83 -21.78
C LYS A 312 25.84 -48.15 -21.55
N GLN A 313 26.11 -48.83 -20.43
CA GLN A 313 25.48 -50.12 -20.13
C GLN A 313 23.96 -49.97 -20.11
N LYS A 314 23.45 -48.97 -19.40
CA LYS A 314 22.00 -48.68 -19.34
C LYS A 314 21.42 -48.30 -20.70
N MET A 315 22.14 -47.57 -21.55
CA MET A 315 21.71 -47.29 -22.93
C MET A 315 21.60 -48.57 -23.76
N GLN A 316 22.60 -49.47 -23.65
CA GLN A 316 22.64 -50.72 -24.39
C GLN A 316 21.52 -51.67 -23.95
N ASP A 317 21.28 -51.78 -22.64
CA ASP A 317 20.20 -52.60 -22.07
C ASP A 317 18.81 -52.14 -22.55
N ASN A 318 18.67 -50.83 -22.85
CA ASN A 318 17.45 -50.23 -23.38
C ASN A 318 17.43 -50.08 -24.90
N SER A 319 18.34 -50.76 -25.63
CA SER A 319 18.44 -50.69 -27.09
C SER A 319 18.58 -49.26 -27.67
N PHE A 320 19.05 -48.31 -26.86
CA PHE A 320 19.25 -46.93 -27.27
C PHE A 320 20.64 -46.76 -27.89
N LYS A 321 20.70 -46.69 -29.22
CA LYS A 321 21.97 -46.75 -29.97
C LYS A 321 22.18 -45.50 -30.85
N PRO A 322 23.16 -44.64 -30.53
CA PRO A 322 23.59 -43.58 -31.42
C PRO A 322 24.09 -44.15 -32.75
N THR A 323 23.55 -43.64 -33.86
CA THR A 323 23.84 -44.15 -35.21
C THR A 323 24.94 -43.34 -35.90
N LYS A 324 25.13 -42.09 -35.49
CA LYS A 324 26.11 -41.15 -36.05
C LYS A 324 27.02 -40.56 -34.96
N CYS A 325 28.25 -40.27 -35.34
CA CYS A 325 29.19 -39.47 -34.54
C CYS A 325 29.28 -38.07 -35.15
N ILE A 326 29.45 -37.04 -34.32
CA ILE A 326 29.86 -35.71 -34.79
C ILE A 326 31.36 -35.62 -34.52
N CYS A 327 32.14 -35.72 -35.59
CA CYS A 327 33.59 -35.77 -35.58
C CYS A 327 34.19 -34.50 -34.96
N GLU A 328 35.10 -34.70 -33.98
CA GLU A 328 35.94 -33.77 -33.17
C GLU A 328 35.83 -34.00 -31.65
N SER A 329 34.96 -34.90 -31.19
CA SER A 329 34.70 -35.10 -29.77
C SER A 329 35.50 -36.26 -29.12
N VAL A 330 36.10 -35.95 -27.97
CA VAL A 330 36.57 -36.82 -26.86
C VAL A 330 37.30 -38.13 -27.24
N GLY A 331 38.51 -38.00 -27.80
CA GLY A 331 39.48 -39.10 -27.84
C GLY A 331 39.26 -40.17 -28.91
N CYS A 332 38.44 -39.90 -29.93
CA CYS A 332 38.37 -40.75 -31.13
C CYS A 332 39.41 -40.29 -32.17
N ALA A 333 40.50 -41.04 -32.31
CA ALA A 333 41.63 -40.64 -33.15
C ALA A 333 41.39 -40.73 -34.68
N ASN A 334 40.26 -41.29 -35.15
CA ASN A 334 39.97 -41.47 -36.57
C ASN A 334 38.51 -41.13 -36.92
N CYS A 335 38.30 -39.89 -37.35
CA CYS A 335 37.01 -39.27 -37.57
C CYS A 335 36.51 -39.34 -39.06
N GLY A 336 36.38 -40.54 -39.64
CA GLY A 336 35.77 -40.73 -40.96
C GLY A 336 34.25 -40.93 -40.93
N TRP A 337 33.49 -40.16 -41.73
CA TRP A 337 32.02 -40.00 -41.67
C TRP A 337 31.17 -41.28 -41.68
N ASN A 338 31.72 -42.44 -42.07
CA ASN A 338 30.95 -43.69 -42.29
C ASN A 338 31.48 -44.93 -41.55
N SER A 339 32.52 -44.85 -40.71
CA SER A 339 33.20 -46.04 -40.15
C SER A 339 33.58 -45.94 -38.66
N HIS A 340 32.78 -45.26 -37.85
CA HIS A 340 33.00 -45.28 -36.39
C HIS A 340 32.54 -46.60 -35.79
N GLY A 341 33.40 -47.20 -34.95
CA GLY A 341 32.98 -48.23 -34.01
C GLY A 341 31.89 -47.70 -33.07
N THR A 342 31.00 -48.59 -32.64
CA THR A 342 29.85 -48.28 -31.76
C THR A 342 30.26 -47.49 -30.52
N ASP A 343 31.41 -47.85 -29.93
CA ASP A 343 31.99 -47.22 -28.74
C ASP A 343 32.20 -45.70 -28.92
N CYS A 344 32.77 -45.29 -30.06
CA CYS A 344 33.02 -43.87 -30.34
C CYS A 344 31.71 -43.07 -30.52
N LYS A 345 30.68 -43.68 -31.13
CA LYS A 345 29.36 -43.03 -31.31
C LYS A 345 28.66 -42.82 -29.97
N GLU A 346 28.67 -43.83 -29.10
CA GLU A 346 28.14 -43.74 -27.74
C GLU A 346 28.88 -42.70 -26.91
N LYS A 347 30.22 -42.69 -27.01
CA LYS A 347 31.08 -41.76 -26.29
C LYS A 347 30.84 -40.31 -26.70
N ALA A 348 30.80 -40.05 -27.99
CA ALA A 348 30.50 -38.73 -28.53
C ALA A 348 29.10 -38.26 -28.11
N PHE A 349 28.10 -39.14 -28.16
CA PHE A 349 26.73 -38.81 -27.77
C PHE A 349 26.64 -38.44 -26.29
N LEU A 350 27.22 -39.27 -25.42
CA LEU A 350 27.22 -39.03 -23.97
C LEU A 350 27.96 -37.74 -23.60
N ALA A 351 29.10 -37.46 -24.24
CA ALA A 351 29.81 -36.21 -24.07
C ALA A 351 28.95 -35.00 -24.52
N ALA A 352 28.28 -35.10 -25.66
CA ALA A 352 27.41 -34.04 -26.15
C ALA A 352 26.21 -33.78 -25.22
N VAL A 353 25.62 -34.83 -24.62
CA VAL A 353 24.56 -34.67 -23.60
C VAL A 353 25.10 -33.92 -22.38
N LEU A 354 26.27 -34.31 -21.85
CA LEU A 354 26.87 -33.64 -20.70
C LEU A 354 27.27 -32.19 -20.97
N CYS A 355 27.84 -31.90 -22.15
CA CYS A 355 28.14 -30.52 -22.57
C CYS A 355 26.87 -29.69 -22.69
N THR A 356 25.82 -30.25 -23.29
CA THR A 356 24.52 -29.57 -23.39
C THR A 356 23.93 -29.32 -22.00
N LEU A 357 24.03 -30.30 -21.11
CA LEU A 357 23.51 -30.21 -19.75
C LEU A 357 24.25 -29.15 -18.92
N SER A 358 25.58 -29.06 -19.05
CA SER A 358 26.39 -27.97 -18.45
C SER A 358 25.92 -26.60 -18.98
N SER A 359 25.76 -26.48 -20.31
CA SER A 359 25.27 -25.25 -20.93
C SER A 359 23.86 -24.87 -20.47
N VAL A 360 22.92 -25.82 -20.42
CA VAL A 360 21.54 -25.59 -19.95
C VAL A 360 21.54 -25.17 -18.50
N SER A 361 22.37 -25.78 -17.65
CA SER A 361 22.46 -25.37 -16.25
C SER A 361 22.93 -23.92 -16.11
N ARG A 362 24.01 -23.53 -16.81
CA ARG A 362 24.46 -22.12 -16.84
C ARG A 362 23.42 -21.19 -17.42
N GLN A 363 22.72 -21.62 -18.47
CA GLN A 363 21.64 -20.87 -19.08
C GLN A 363 20.53 -20.61 -18.04
N VAL A 364 20.04 -21.62 -17.33
CA VAL A 364 19.02 -21.45 -16.28
C VAL A 364 19.52 -20.52 -15.17
N GLY A 365 20.79 -20.66 -14.74
CA GLY A 365 21.39 -19.78 -13.74
C GLY A 365 21.57 -18.32 -14.19
N ASN A 366 21.76 -18.07 -15.49
CA ASN A 366 21.91 -16.74 -16.09
C ASN A 366 20.57 -16.10 -16.48
N GLU A 367 19.67 -16.92 -17.01
CA GLU A 367 18.35 -16.54 -17.48
C GLU A 367 17.32 -16.50 -16.36
N LEU A 368 17.67 -16.80 -15.11
CA LEU A 368 16.81 -16.49 -13.96
C LEU A 368 16.37 -15.01 -13.94
N ASN A 369 17.20 -14.11 -14.46
CA ASN A 369 16.82 -12.70 -14.65
C ASN A 369 15.83 -12.49 -15.82
N SER A 370 15.81 -13.35 -16.85
CA SER A 370 14.94 -13.20 -18.05
C SER A 370 13.73 -14.15 -18.09
N VAL A 371 13.84 -15.38 -17.62
CA VAL A 371 12.78 -16.43 -17.52
C VAL A 371 11.69 -16.03 -16.54
N LEU A 372 12.03 -15.29 -15.48
CA LEU A 372 11.02 -14.70 -14.60
C LEU A 372 10.24 -13.57 -15.30
N LEU A 373 10.86 -12.90 -16.29
CA LEU A 373 10.26 -11.79 -17.06
C LEU A 373 9.56 -12.25 -18.35
N ALA A 374 9.92 -13.40 -18.92
CA ALA A 374 9.36 -13.88 -20.18
C ALA A 374 8.17 -14.81 -19.94
N GLY A 375 6.95 -14.29 -20.10
CA GLY A 375 5.75 -15.12 -20.18
C GLY A 375 4.51 -14.33 -20.58
N GLU A 376 3.79 -14.81 -21.59
CA GLU A 376 2.50 -14.28 -22.09
C GLU A 376 1.33 -14.46 -21.09
N LYS A 377 1.58 -14.96 -19.89
CA LYS A 377 0.54 -15.22 -18.88
C LYS A 377 0.44 -14.06 -17.90
N GLU A 378 -0.79 -13.68 -17.53
CA GLU A 378 -1.11 -12.68 -16.48
C GLU A 378 -0.37 -12.92 -15.14
N ASN A 379 0.10 -14.15 -14.89
CA ASN A 379 0.81 -14.55 -13.66
C ASN A 379 2.34 -14.69 -13.82
N SER A 380 2.93 -14.14 -14.89
CA SER A 380 4.40 -13.98 -14.99
C SER A 380 4.86 -12.82 -14.10
N ILE A 381 6.13 -12.80 -13.65
CA ILE A 381 6.60 -11.67 -12.83
C ILE A 381 6.60 -10.38 -13.62
N ALA A 382 6.90 -10.41 -14.93
CA ALA A 382 6.73 -9.23 -15.78
C ALA A 382 5.27 -8.78 -15.88
N GLY A 383 4.33 -9.69 -16.13
CA GLY A 383 2.91 -9.35 -16.20
C GLY A 383 2.39 -8.74 -14.89
N ILE A 384 2.78 -9.31 -13.74
CA ILE A 384 2.43 -8.75 -12.44
C ILE A 384 3.15 -7.41 -12.20
N LEU A 385 4.42 -7.27 -12.62
CA LEU A 385 5.20 -6.05 -12.47
C LEU A 385 4.62 -4.91 -13.31
N ASP A 386 4.27 -5.15 -14.56
CA ASP A 386 3.65 -4.17 -15.46
C ASP A 386 2.31 -3.70 -14.88
N ALA A 387 1.47 -4.62 -14.41
CA ALA A 387 0.20 -4.29 -13.78
C ALA A 387 0.38 -3.47 -12.48
N VAL A 388 1.38 -3.81 -11.66
CA VAL A 388 1.74 -3.05 -10.45
C VAL A 388 2.28 -1.68 -10.82
N TYR A 389 3.15 -1.60 -11.82
CA TYR A 389 3.77 -0.37 -12.28
C TYR A 389 2.72 0.62 -12.76
N GLU A 390 1.78 0.17 -13.60
CA GLU A 390 0.69 1.02 -14.09
C GLU A 390 -0.17 1.55 -12.96
N LYS A 391 -0.64 0.68 -12.05
CA LYS A 391 -1.41 1.09 -10.86
C LYS A 391 -0.64 2.06 -9.97
N THR A 392 0.66 1.81 -9.77
CA THR A 392 1.52 2.65 -8.94
C THR A 392 1.74 4.02 -9.57
N ARG A 393 1.98 4.07 -10.88
CA ARG A 393 2.17 5.32 -11.63
C ARG A 393 0.90 6.16 -11.63
N GLU A 394 -0.25 5.55 -11.90
CA GLU A 394 -1.53 6.25 -11.85
C GLU A 394 -1.80 6.81 -10.46
N PHE A 395 -1.66 5.97 -9.43
CA PHE A 395 -1.90 6.40 -8.05
C PHE A 395 -0.90 7.47 -7.59
N HIS A 396 0.36 7.36 -7.99
CA HIS A 396 1.38 8.38 -7.74
C HIS A 396 1.00 9.73 -8.36
N ASN A 397 0.53 9.74 -9.61
CA ASN A 397 0.08 10.97 -10.26
C ASN A 397 -1.13 11.60 -9.55
N GLN A 398 -2.06 10.79 -9.04
CA GLN A 398 -3.21 11.31 -8.27
C GLN A 398 -2.74 11.95 -6.95
N LEU A 399 -1.83 11.28 -6.22
CA LEU A 399 -1.25 11.81 -4.99
C LEU A 399 -0.42 13.08 -5.25
N ASP A 400 0.35 13.11 -6.33
CA ASP A 400 1.12 14.28 -6.74
C ASP A 400 0.20 15.47 -7.02
N GLN A 401 -0.88 15.27 -7.78
CA GLN A 401 -1.88 16.31 -8.03
C GLN A 401 -2.63 16.76 -6.75
N ALA A 402 -2.75 15.89 -5.76
CA ALA A 402 -3.37 16.22 -4.48
C ALA A 402 -2.44 17.03 -3.56
N THR A 403 -1.11 16.91 -3.74
CA THR A 403 -0.11 17.42 -2.80
C THR A 403 0.81 18.49 -3.40
N THR A 404 0.83 18.63 -4.72
CA THR A 404 1.54 19.68 -5.45
C THR A 404 0.65 20.92 -5.59
N PRO A 405 1.17 22.15 -5.37
CA PRO A 405 0.40 23.36 -5.53
C PRO A 405 -0.20 23.53 -6.93
N ASP A 406 -1.47 23.88 -7.03
CA ASP A 406 -2.14 24.20 -8.29
C ASP A 406 -1.99 25.71 -8.58
N PRO A 407 -1.16 26.14 -9.56
CA PRO A 407 -1.21 27.50 -10.05
C PRO A 407 -2.57 27.75 -10.73
N PRO A 408 -3.22 28.92 -10.52
CA PRO A 408 -2.66 30.18 -10.07
C PRO A 408 -3.17 30.60 -8.68
N THR A 409 -3.27 29.67 -7.72
CA THR A 409 -3.59 30.07 -6.35
C THR A 409 -2.47 30.97 -5.80
N ASP A 410 -2.84 32.08 -5.15
CA ASP A 410 -1.89 32.99 -4.47
C ASP A 410 -2.32 33.14 -3.00
N PRO A 411 -1.55 32.59 -2.03
CA PRO A 411 -0.33 31.81 -2.23
C PRO A 411 -0.61 30.46 -2.92
N PRO A 412 0.37 29.88 -3.64
CA PRO A 412 0.22 28.59 -4.28
C PRO A 412 0.07 27.50 -3.22
N GLU A 413 -1.14 26.97 -3.10
CA GLU A 413 -1.50 25.90 -2.15
C GLU A 413 -1.87 24.64 -2.92
N SER A 414 -1.48 23.48 -2.41
CA SER A 414 -1.99 22.20 -2.92
C SER A 414 -3.41 21.94 -2.43
N PRO A 415 -4.20 21.09 -3.11
CA PRO A 415 -5.53 20.71 -2.64
C PRO A 415 -5.55 20.19 -1.20
N ALA A 416 -4.55 19.40 -0.80
CA ALA A 416 -4.42 18.93 0.57
C ALA A 416 -4.14 20.07 1.55
N GLN A 417 -3.22 20.99 1.23
CA GLN A 417 -2.92 22.17 2.06
C GLN A 417 -4.13 23.11 2.17
N ALA A 418 -4.91 23.25 1.10
CA ALA A 418 -6.12 24.06 1.11
C ALA A 418 -7.13 23.53 2.14
N VAL A 419 -7.32 22.20 2.23
CA VAL A 419 -8.18 21.58 3.26
C VAL A 419 -7.69 21.91 4.67
N ASP A 420 -6.40 21.72 4.93
CA ASP A 420 -5.80 22.03 6.23
C ASP A 420 -5.98 23.50 6.61
N GLY A 421 -5.70 24.42 5.67
CA GLY A 421 -5.87 25.86 5.89
C GLY A 421 -7.33 26.27 6.13
N LYS A 422 -8.31 25.63 5.48
CA LYS A 422 -9.74 25.90 5.75
C LYS A 422 -10.18 25.35 7.11
N LEU A 423 -9.67 24.18 7.52
CA LEU A 423 -9.93 23.62 8.85
C LEU A 423 -9.31 24.50 9.95
N GLU A 424 -8.11 25.03 9.73
CA GLU A 424 -7.48 26.00 10.64
C GLU A 424 -8.32 27.27 10.75
N ALA A 425 -8.80 27.83 9.63
CA ALA A 425 -9.66 29.01 9.65
C ALA A 425 -10.98 28.79 10.41
N VAL A 426 -11.57 27.60 10.35
CA VAL A 426 -12.71 27.22 11.19
C VAL A 426 -12.30 27.15 12.66
N ARG A 427 -11.20 26.46 12.98
CA ARG A 427 -10.69 26.31 14.34
C ARG A 427 -10.40 27.68 14.98
N ASP A 428 -9.73 28.58 14.27
CA ASP A 428 -9.42 29.93 14.72
C ASP A 428 -10.66 30.76 14.99
N PHE A 429 -11.69 30.61 14.16
CA PHE A 429 -12.96 31.31 14.36
C PHE A 429 -13.68 30.83 15.62
N VAL A 430 -13.66 29.52 15.86
CA VAL A 430 -14.23 28.90 17.08
C VAL A 430 -13.32 29.09 18.30
N GLY A 431 -12.07 29.50 18.07
CA GLY A 431 -11.05 29.80 19.07
C GLY A 431 -11.46 30.88 20.07
N LYS A 432 -10.94 30.72 21.29
CA LYS A 432 -11.36 31.43 22.50
C LYS A 432 -11.39 32.96 22.39
N ASP A 433 -10.47 33.58 21.65
CA ASP A 433 -10.26 35.03 21.69
C ASP A 433 -11.15 35.79 20.68
N LYS A 434 -11.59 35.14 19.59
CA LYS A 434 -12.45 35.78 18.59
C LYS A 434 -13.91 35.80 18.99
N LEU A 435 -14.41 34.72 19.61
CA LEU A 435 -15.80 34.67 20.06
C LEU A 435 -16.07 35.55 21.29
N THR A 436 -15.09 35.77 22.17
CA THR A 436 -15.26 36.64 23.35
C THR A 436 -15.12 38.12 23.04
N GLY A 437 -14.59 38.52 21.89
CA GLY A 437 -14.53 39.92 21.46
C GLY A 437 -15.77 40.39 20.70
N ILE A 438 -16.67 39.47 20.34
CA ILE A 438 -17.93 39.73 19.63
C ILE A 438 -19.07 40.07 20.61
N PHE A 439 -18.99 39.58 21.84
CA PHE A 439 -19.92 39.86 22.94
C PHE A 439 -19.27 40.80 23.94
#